data_AF-A0A1M6QWV1-F1
#
_entry.id   AF-A0A1M6QWV1-F1
#
_cell.length_a   1.000
_cell.length_b   1.000
_cell.length_c   1.000
_cell.angle_alpha   90.00
_cell.angle_beta   90.00
_cell.angle_gamma   90.00
#
_symmetry.space_group_name_H-M   'P 1'
#
loop_
_entity.id
_entity.type
_entity.pdbx_description
1 polymer ?
#
loop_
_entity_poly.entity_id
_entity_poly.type
_entity_poly.pdbx_seq_one_letter_code
_entity_poly.pdbx_strand_id
1 'polypeptide(L)'
;MNYITYSLISKDINSNQYYMRVEKLSGKIIKSVLSSSEEYLNEFITFIEKYELEKVRSKEEYGIEVLLIGVLIKEYLQNGFAFRYSSKNVFKVLNTLRKNNFLKVKIDNIRGKLATNILMRRESGNIDIDFKTFKLLIRWLEATGDFNEEVYRLNNWVNFLDNKDKKYIDNFLNISISNSDHLYNQGKKYLCEYTINVEEYLNSYINNHINKEDIIYCGKGEIQYFFNMIAAEIMNKTYRNDFLTCEIKKVFLPACMRQVKKNCLSERSNSGYVCKSCSKDCNVRKLKEIGLKNNFEVYIIPHETMLFNSSQSENSNIGIVGVACVLNLVSGGWKALRLGFKPQCVVLDYCGCDKHWLENSVMTSINLDRVKSIINIK
;
A
#
# COMPACT_ATOMS: atom_id res chain seq x y z
N MET A 1 21.52 -5.24 -7.04
CA MET A 1 20.87 -4.17 -7.82
C MET A 1 20.88 -2.85 -7.09
N ASN A 2 21.11 -1.73 -7.79
CA ASN A 2 20.97 -0.38 -7.25
C ASN A 2 19.92 0.38 -8.07
N TYR A 3 18.65 -0.02 -7.96
CA TYR A 3 17.57 0.60 -8.74
C TYR A 3 16.67 1.47 -7.87
N ILE A 4 16.63 2.75 -8.20
CA ILE A 4 15.59 3.65 -7.73
C ILE A 4 14.42 3.52 -8.69
N THR A 5 13.40 2.73 -8.32
CA THR A 5 12.26 2.40 -9.20
C THR A 5 11.39 3.62 -9.50
N TYR A 6 11.29 4.56 -8.56
CA TYR A 6 10.55 5.81 -8.70
C TYR A 6 11.28 6.96 -8.03
N SER A 7 11.06 8.18 -8.51
CA SER A 7 11.52 9.42 -7.90
C SER A 7 10.48 10.53 -8.07
N LEU A 8 9.94 11.04 -6.96
CA LEU A 8 8.96 12.14 -6.93
C LEU A 8 9.59 13.52 -7.17
N ILE A 9 10.92 13.62 -7.02
CA ILE A 9 11.67 14.84 -7.27
C ILE A 9 11.93 15.02 -8.78
N SER A 10 11.95 13.92 -9.55
CA SER A 10 12.17 13.93 -11.01
C SER A 10 13.25 14.95 -11.44
N LYS A 11 12.90 16.00 -12.19
CA LYS A 11 13.80 17.11 -12.61
C LYS A 11 13.69 18.37 -11.73
N ASP A 12 12.81 18.36 -10.74
CA ASP A 12 12.53 19.49 -9.85
C ASP A 12 13.47 19.52 -8.64
N ILE A 13 13.41 20.60 -7.85
CA ILE A 13 14.18 20.73 -6.60
C ILE A 13 13.58 19.89 -5.47
N ASN A 14 12.26 19.69 -5.51
CA ASN A 14 11.49 18.92 -4.53
C ASN A 14 10.24 18.31 -5.19
N SER A 15 9.48 17.53 -4.45
CA SER A 15 8.28 16.84 -4.95
C SER A 15 6.98 17.66 -4.88
N ASN A 16 7.03 19.00 -4.82
CA ASN A 16 5.82 19.84 -4.79
C ASN A 16 4.98 19.67 -6.07
N GLN A 17 5.63 19.56 -7.23
CA GLN A 17 4.96 19.33 -8.51
C GLN A 17 4.23 17.98 -8.53
N TYR A 18 4.85 16.93 -7.97
CA TYR A 18 4.20 15.63 -7.81
C TYR A 18 2.90 15.76 -7.00
N TYR A 19 2.95 16.40 -5.83
CA TYR A 19 1.78 16.52 -4.96
C TYR A 19 0.65 17.34 -5.62
N MET A 20 0.97 18.43 -6.32
CA MET A 20 -0.02 19.20 -7.08
C MET A 20 -0.69 18.35 -8.18
N ARG A 21 0.09 17.54 -8.91
CA ARG A 21 -0.44 16.69 -9.99
C ARG A 21 -1.30 15.55 -9.47
N VAL A 22 -0.83 14.82 -8.45
CA VAL A 22 -1.58 13.69 -7.88
C VAL A 22 -2.85 14.17 -7.17
N GLU A 23 -2.85 15.35 -6.57
CA GLU A 23 -4.04 15.95 -5.97
C GLU A 23 -5.13 16.25 -7.02
N LYS A 24 -4.75 16.87 -8.15
CA LYS A 24 -5.68 17.13 -9.24
C LYS A 24 -6.18 15.84 -9.89
N LEU A 25 -5.28 14.87 -10.08
CA LEU A 25 -5.60 13.60 -10.73
C LEU A 25 -6.53 12.73 -9.88
N SER A 26 -6.22 12.57 -8.60
CA SER A 26 -7.03 11.80 -7.65
C SER A 26 -8.49 12.26 -7.62
N GLY A 27 -8.73 13.57 -7.61
CA GLY A 27 -10.08 14.14 -7.63
C GLY A 27 -10.86 13.77 -8.90
N LYS A 28 -10.19 13.76 -10.06
CA LYS A 28 -10.83 13.35 -11.33
C LYS A 28 -11.13 11.86 -11.35
N ILE A 29 -10.16 11.03 -10.94
CA ILE A 29 -10.30 9.58 -10.93
C ILE A 29 -11.43 9.16 -10.00
N ILE A 30 -11.44 9.64 -8.75
CA ILE A 30 -12.47 9.21 -7.80
C ILE A 30 -13.87 9.65 -8.24
N LYS A 31 -14.02 10.86 -8.80
CA LYS A 31 -15.30 11.31 -9.36
C LYS A 31 -15.79 10.38 -10.47
N SER A 32 -14.89 9.95 -11.36
CA SER A 32 -15.23 9.02 -12.43
C SER A 32 -15.69 7.66 -11.88
N VAL A 33 -14.97 7.12 -10.89
CA VAL A 33 -15.29 5.82 -10.27
C VAL A 33 -16.62 5.86 -9.55
N LEU A 34 -16.87 6.91 -8.76
CA LEU A 34 -18.12 7.09 -8.03
C LEU A 34 -19.31 7.18 -8.97
N SER A 35 -19.16 7.87 -10.11
CA SER A 35 -20.22 7.98 -11.11
C SER A 35 -20.45 6.68 -11.88
N SER A 36 -19.39 5.95 -12.25
CA SER A 36 -19.50 4.72 -13.04
C SER A 36 -19.96 3.52 -12.21
N SER A 37 -19.78 3.58 -10.88
CA SER A 37 -20.01 2.46 -9.96
C SER A 37 -21.09 2.76 -8.91
N GLU A 38 -21.88 3.81 -9.10
CA GLU A 38 -22.79 4.35 -8.09
C GLU A 38 -23.77 3.29 -7.53
N GLU A 39 -24.44 2.55 -8.41
CA GLU A 39 -25.37 1.47 -8.05
C GLU A 39 -24.68 0.40 -7.19
N TYR A 40 -23.55 -0.13 -7.66
CA TYR A 40 -22.77 -1.15 -6.96
C TYR A 40 -22.29 -0.68 -5.58
N LEU A 41 -21.85 0.57 -5.48
CA LEU A 41 -21.39 1.15 -4.21
C LEU A 41 -22.54 1.31 -3.22
N ASN A 42 -23.69 1.82 -3.66
CA ASN A 42 -24.85 2.00 -2.79
C ASN A 42 -25.38 0.65 -2.27
N GLU A 43 -25.48 -0.35 -3.15
CA GLU A 43 -25.90 -1.69 -2.76
C GLU A 43 -24.88 -2.38 -1.84
N PHE A 44 -23.59 -2.20 -2.11
CA PHE A 44 -22.54 -2.74 -1.26
C PHE A 44 -22.57 -2.11 0.14
N ILE A 45 -22.71 -0.78 0.24
CA ILE A 45 -22.86 -0.08 1.53
C ILE A 45 -24.08 -0.60 2.29
N THR A 46 -25.22 -0.73 1.62
CA THR A 46 -26.44 -1.29 2.24
C THR A 46 -26.22 -2.72 2.73
N PHE A 47 -25.46 -3.53 1.99
CA PHE A 47 -25.07 -4.87 2.39
C PHE A 47 -24.17 -4.86 3.63
N ILE A 48 -23.15 -4.00 3.67
CA ILE A 48 -22.28 -3.84 4.84
C ILE A 48 -23.09 -3.45 6.08
N GLU A 49 -24.01 -2.49 5.96
CA GLU A 49 -24.90 -2.04 7.03
C GLU A 49 -25.80 -3.17 7.53
N LYS A 50 -26.48 -3.85 6.62
CA LYS A 50 -27.45 -4.91 6.95
C LYS A 50 -26.83 -6.08 7.70
N TYR A 51 -25.59 -6.45 7.35
CA TYR A 51 -24.91 -7.62 7.92
C TYR A 51 -23.84 -7.26 8.95
N GLU A 52 -23.69 -5.97 9.29
CA GLU A 52 -22.73 -5.45 10.28
C GLU A 52 -21.30 -5.99 10.09
N LEU A 53 -20.87 -6.17 8.83
CA LEU A 53 -19.58 -6.82 8.52
C LEU A 53 -18.38 -5.96 8.91
N GLU A 54 -18.55 -4.64 8.88
CA GLU A 54 -17.56 -3.65 9.29
C GLU A 54 -18.26 -2.31 9.56
N LYS A 55 -17.52 -1.37 10.16
CA LYS A 55 -17.99 0.02 10.21
C LYS A 55 -18.09 0.56 8.78
N VAL A 56 -19.25 1.14 8.44
CA VAL A 56 -19.49 1.77 7.14
C VAL A 56 -18.46 2.86 6.88
N ARG A 57 -17.89 2.82 5.68
CA ARG A 57 -16.87 3.76 5.20
C ARG A 57 -17.44 4.69 4.13
N SER A 58 -16.69 5.73 3.81
CA SER A 58 -17.05 6.65 2.71
C SER A 58 -17.18 5.93 1.37
N LYS A 59 -18.01 6.46 0.48
CA LYS A 59 -18.10 5.97 -0.91
C LYS A 59 -16.75 6.05 -1.61
N GLU A 60 -15.94 7.06 -1.31
CA GLU A 60 -14.61 7.27 -1.85
C GLU A 60 -13.68 6.09 -1.53
N GLU A 61 -13.71 5.58 -0.29
CA GLU A 61 -12.87 4.45 0.09
C GLU A 61 -13.32 3.14 -0.55
N TYR A 62 -14.64 2.88 -0.62
CA TYR A 62 -15.15 1.75 -1.39
C TYR A 62 -14.85 1.89 -2.89
N GLY A 63 -14.81 3.12 -3.42
CA GLY A 63 -14.37 3.40 -4.78
C GLY A 63 -12.89 3.06 -5.02
N ILE A 64 -12.01 3.25 -4.02
CA ILE A 64 -10.62 2.76 -4.11
C ILE A 64 -10.59 1.23 -4.24
N GLU A 65 -11.49 0.51 -3.57
CA GLU A 65 -11.55 -0.95 -3.67
C GLU A 65 -12.04 -1.41 -5.05
N VAL A 66 -12.99 -0.70 -5.68
CA VAL A 66 -13.39 -0.94 -7.08
C VAL A 66 -12.20 -0.78 -8.03
N LEU A 67 -11.39 0.28 -7.85
CA LEU A 67 -10.15 0.45 -8.61
C LEU A 67 -9.17 -0.70 -8.37
N LEU A 68 -8.97 -1.09 -7.10
CA LEU A 68 -8.07 -2.17 -6.72
C LEU A 68 -8.48 -3.49 -7.39
N ILE A 69 -9.78 -3.81 -7.43
CA ILE A 69 -10.29 -5.04 -8.09
C ILE A 69 -9.83 -5.09 -9.55
N GLY A 70 -10.04 -4.01 -10.31
CA GLY A 70 -9.60 -3.96 -11.71
C GLY A 70 -8.09 -4.08 -11.87
N VAL A 71 -7.32 -3.37 -11.02
CA VAL A 71 -5.85 -3.44 -11.01
C VAL A 71 -5.35 -4.88 -10.77
N LEU A 72 -5.89 -5.55 -9.76
CA LEU A 72 -5.48 -6.91 -9.40
C LEU A 72 -5.90 -7.95 -10.45
N ILE A 73 -7.06 -7.78 -11.10
CA ILE A 73 -7.48 -8.62 -12.23
C ILE A 73 -6.45 -8.50 -13.36
N LYS A 74 -6.11 -7.27 -13.76
CA LYS A 74 -5.17 -7.03 -14.87
C LYS A 74 -3.79 -7.61 -14.62
N GLU A 75 -3.30 -7.58 -13.39
CA GLU A 75 -1.95 -8.05 -13.07
C GLU A 75 -1.87 -9.54 -12.73
N TYR A 76 -2.86 -10.07 -12.04
CA TYR A 76 -2.70 -11.35 -11.33
C TYR A 76 -3.77 -12.40 -11.64
N LEU A 77 -4.74 -12.14 -12.53
CA LEU A 77 -5.74 -13.15 -12.90
C LEU A 77 -5.09 -14.45 -13.38
N GLN A 78 -4.04 -14.34 -14.21
CA GLN A 78 -3.29 -15.49 -14.71
C GLN A 78 -2.57 -16.26 -13.61
N ASN A 79 -2.04 -15.57 -12.59
CA ASN A 79 -1.43 -16.20 -11.43
C ASN A 79 -2.49 -16.93 -10.58
N GLY A 80 -3.63 -16.27 -10.35
CA GLY A 80 -4.78 -16.85 -9.66
C GLY A 80 -5.27 -18.15 -10.31
N PHE A 81 -5.39 -18.13 -11.64
CA PHE A 81 -5.83 -19.30 -12.39
C PHE A 81 -4.82 -20.43 -12.36
N ALA A 82 -3.52 -20.16 -12.57
CA ALA A 82 -2.45 -21.16 -12.46
C ALA A 82 -2.40 -21.81 -11.05
N PHE A 83 -2.76 -21.06 -10.02
CA PHE A 83 -2.79 -21.51 -8.63
C PHE A 83 -3.98 -22.41 -8.27
N ARG A 84 -4.95 -22.64 -9.18
CA ARG A 84 -6.19 -23.40 -8.92
C ARG A 84 -5.96 -24.79 -8.29
N TYR A 85 -4.90 -25.47 -8.69
CA TYR A 85 -4.53 -26.81 -8.21
C TYR A 85 -3.64 -26.81 -6.95
N SER A 86 -3.18 -25.64 -6.49
CA SER A 86 -2.25 -25.51 -5.37
C SER A 86 -2.95 -25.22 -4.05
N SER A 87 -2.54 -25.85 -2.94
CA SER A 87 -3.20 -25.65 -1.65
C SER A 87 -2.82 -24.32 -0.99
N LYS A 88 -3.80 -23.42 -0.82
CA LYS A 88 -3.62 -22.15 -0.08
C LYS A 88 -3.26 -22.36 1.39
N ASN A 89 -3.67 -23.49 1.97
CA ASN A 89 -3.46 -23.79 3.38
C ASN A 89 -1.97 -23.95 3.72
N VAL A 90 -1.16 -24.49 2.79
CA VAL A 90 0.30 -24.59 2.96
C VAL A 90 0.90 -23.20 3.16
N PHE A 91 0.54 -22.24 2.31
CA PHE A 91 1.00 -20.87 2.41
C PHE A 91 0.49 -20.17 3.68
N LYS A 92 -0.78 -20.39 4.05
CA LYS A 92 -1.36 -19.83 5.30
C LYS A 92 -0.60 -20.30 6.55
N VAL A 93 -0.21 -21.58 6.60
CA VAL A 93 0.61 -22.11 7.70
C VAL A 93 1.97 -21.43 7.73
N LEU A 94 2.64 -21.29 6.57
CA LEU A 94 3.94 -20.60 6.48
C LEU A 94 3.83 -19.11 6.89
N ASN A 95 2.76 -18.42 6.48
CA ASN A 95 2.48 -17.03 6.87
C ASN A 95 2.34 -16.90 8.39
N THR A 96 1.72 -17.89 9.04
CA THR A 96 1.54 -17.92 10.50
C THR A 96 2.86 -18.19 11.21
N LEU A 97 3.61 -19.20 10.76
CA LEU A 97 4.91 -19.56 11.34
C LEU A 97 5.96 -18.44 11.22
N ARG A 98 5.89 -17.63 10.15
CA ARG A 98 6.76 -16.47 9.93
C ARG A 98 6.72 -15.44 11.07
N LYS A 99 5.61 -15.36 11.82
CA LYS A 99 5.46 -14.44 12.95
C LYS A 99 6.40 -14.79 14.12
N ASN A 100 6.92 -16.02 14.17
CA ASN A 100 7.91 -16.43 15.15
C ASN A 100 9.32 -15.99 14.70
N ASN A 101 9.93 -15.08 15.46
CA ASN A 101 11.26 -14.53 15.16
C ASN A 101 12.36 -15.59 15.00
N PHE A 102 12.30 -16.71 15.73
CA PHE A 102 13.32 -17.77 15.64
C PHE A 102 13.25 -18.57 14.34
N LEU A 103 12.06 -18.72 13.77
CA LEU A 103 11.84 -19.50 12.55
C LEU A 103 11.86 -18.63 11.29
N LYS A 104 11.76 -17.29 11.45
CA LYS A 104 11.57 -16.34 10.35
C LYS A 104 12.50 -16.59 9.15
N VAL A 105 13.81 -16.66 9.35
CA VAL A 105 14.79 -16.83 8.25
C VAL A 105 14.57 -18.16 7.50
N LYS A 106 14.29 -19.26 8.22
CA LYS A 106 14.02 -20.56 7.61
C LYS A 106 12.72 -20.53 6.82
N ILE A 107 11.68 -19.91 7.38
CA ILE A 107 10.38 -19.75 6.73
C ILE A 107 10.47 -18.87 5.50
N ASP A 108 11.22 -17.76 5.55
CA ASP A 108 11.45 -16.86 4.42
C ASP A 108 12.12 -17.61 3.26
N ASN A 109 13.15 -18.44 3.52
CA ASN A 109 13.78 -19.29 2.51
C ASN A 109 12.80 -20.30 1.86
N ILE A 110 11.95 -20.97 2.65
CA ILE A 110 10.95 -21.91 2.14
C ILE A 110 9.93 -21.17 1.29
N ARG A 111 9.42 -20.04 1.80
CA ARG A 111 8.46 -19.19 1.10
C ARG A 111 9.01 -18.69 -0.21
N GLY A 112 10.26 -18.24 -0.26
CA GLY A 112 10.84 -17.74 -1.50
C GLY A 112 10.92 -18.80 -2.60
N LYS A 113 11.30 -20.03 -2.24
CA LYS A 113 11.27 -21.18 -3.17
C LYS A 113 9.85 -21.51 -3.64
N LEU A 114 8.88 -21.54 -2.73
CA LEU A 114 7.48 -21.82 -3.10
C LEU A 114 6.86 -20.69 -3.91
N ALA A 115 7.16 -19.43 -3.59
CA ALA A 115 6.69 -18.27 -4.33
C ALA A 115 7.22 -18.31 -5.76
N THR A 116 8.51 -18.55 -5.93
CA THR A 116 9.16 -18.68 -7.25
C THR A 116 8.58 -19.83 -8.07
N ASN A 117 8.41 -21.00 -7.44
CA ASN A 117 8.03 -22.20 -8.19
C ASN A 117 6.52 -22.36 -8.39
N ILE A 118 5.69 -21.72 -7.57
CA ILE A 118 4.23 -21.91 -7.56
C ILE A 118 3.49 -20.59 -7.79
N LEU A 119 3.72 -19.56 -6.97
CA LEU A 119 2.94 -18.32 -7.03
C LEU A 119 3.27 -17.45 -8.26
N MET A 120 4.49 -17.54 -8.76
CA MET A 120 4.94 -16.85 -9.98
C MET A 120 4.43 -17.49 -11.27
N ARG A 121 3.88 -18.71 -11.22
CA ARG A 121 3.34 -19.36 -12.42
C ARG A 121 2.18 -18.56 -12.97
N ARG A 122 2.11 -18.47 -14.30
CA ARG A 122 1.01 -17.84 -15.03
C ARG A 122 0.44 -18.85 -16.01
N GLU A 123 -0.88 -18.87 -16.15
CA GLU A 123 -1.52 -19.64 -17.22
C GLU A 123 -1.29 -18.91 -18.55
N SER A 124 -0.97 -19.67 -19.59
CA SER A 124 -0.92 -19.16 -20.96
C SER A 124 -2.32 -19.05 -21.56
N GLY A 125 -2.59 -17.96 -22.28
CA GLY A 125 -3.83 -17.74 -23.01
C GLY A 125 -4.79 -16.76 -22.32
N ASN A 126 -5.96 -16.60 -22.93
CA ASN A 126 -7.03 -15.75 -22.41
C ASN A 126 -7.84 -16.51 -21.37
N ILE A 127 -8.02 -15.91 -20.20
CA ILE A 127 -8.86 -16.43 -19.13
C ILE A 127 -10.11 -15.57 -19.08
N ASP A 128 -11.28 -16.21 -19.11
CA ASP A 128 -12.55 -15.53 -18.92
C ASP A 128 -12.60 -14.89 -17.52
N ILE A 129 -12.94 -13.62 -17.48
CA ILE A 129 -13.15 -12.89 -16.23
C ILE A 129 -14.58 -13.16 -15.79
N ASP A 130 -14.72 -13.94 -14.73
CA ASP A 130 -15.99 -14.26 -14.10
C ASP A 130 -15.81 -14.36 -12.58
N PHE A 131 -16.90 -14.64 -11.87
CA PHE A 131 -16.85 -14.72 -10.42
C PHE A 131 -15.95 -15.86 -9.89
N LYS A 132 -15.84 -16.97 -10.62
CA LYS A 132 -15.01 -18.11 -10.23
C LYS A 132 -13.53 -17.75 -10.36
N THR A 133 -13.13 -17.13 -11.46
CA THR A 133 -11.74 -16.70 -11.69
C THR A 133 -11.37 -15.54 -10.76
N PHE A 134 -12.31 -14.65 -10.42
CA PHE A 134 -12.13 -13.66 -9.36
C PHE A 134 -11.88 -14.31 -7.99
N LYS A 135 -12.66 -15.32 -7.59
CA LYS A 135 -12.42 -16.07 -6.34
C LYS A 135 -11.06 -16.78 -6.32
N LEU A 136 -10.58 -17.29 -7.47
CA LEU A 136 -9.24 -17.88 -7.59
C LEU A 136 -8.13 -16.84 -7.43
N LEU A 137 -8.32 -15.64 -7.97
CA LEU A 137 -7.42 -14.50 -7.74
C LEU A 137 -7.31 -14.17 -6.25
N ILE A 138 -8.44 -14.00 -5.53
CA ILE A 138 -8.41 -13.71 -4.08
C ILE A 138 -7.68 -14.83 -3.31
N ARG A 139 -7.92 -16.09 -3.65
CA ARG A 139 -7.22 -17.23 -3.06
C ARG A 139 -5.71 -17.21 -3.31
N TRP A 140 -5.25 -16.70 -4.45
CA TRP A 140 -3.82 -16.53 -4.72
C TRP A 140 -3.24 -15.36 -3.92
N LEU A 141 -3.93 -14.22 -3.85
CA LEU A 141 -3.53 -13.06 -3.04
C LEU A 141 -3.38 -13.44 -1.55
N GLU A 142 -4.31 -14.24 -1.03
CA GLU A 142 -4.22 -14.84 0.32
C GLU A 142 -2.95 -15.67 0.51
N ALA A 143 -2.56 -16.44 -0.50
CA ALA A 143 -1.40 -17.31 -0.45
C ALA A 143 -0.08 -16.54 -0.50
N THR A 144 -0.02 -15.37 -1.14
CA THR A 144 1.20 -14.56 -1.15
C THR A 144 1.51 -13.99 0.24
N GLY A 145 0.47 -13.56 0.96
CA GLY A 145 0.61 -12.88 2.26
C GLY A 145 1.13 -11.44 2.16
N ASP A 146 1.26 -10.89 0.95
CA ASP A 146 1.68 -9.51 0.68
C ASP A 146 0.49 -8.54 0.49
N PHE A 147 -0.74 -9.08 0.46
CA PHE A 147 -1.99 -8.36 0.18
C PHE A 147 -3.00 -8.51 1.34
N ASN A 148 -2.54 -8.50 2.60
CA ASN A 148 -3.40 -8.86 3.74
C ASN A 148 -4.57 -7.90 3.94
N GLU A 149 -4.36 -6.59 3.80
CA GLU A 149 -5.44 -5.59 3.94
C GLU A 149 -6.36 -5.59 2.73
N GLU A 150 -5.79 -5.77 1.54
CA GLU A 150 -6.50 -5.91 0.27
C GLU A 150 -7.46 -7.11 0.35
N VAL A 151 -6.95 -8.30 0.69
CA VAL A 151 -7.75 -9.52 0.84
C VAL A 151 -8.85 -9.36 1.87
N TYR A 152 -8.56 -8.76 3.03
CA TYR A 152 -9.57 -8.51 4.06
C TYR A 152 -10.79 -7.78 3.49
N ARG A 153 -10.54 -6.73 2.69
CA ARG A 153 -11.56 -5.91 2.06
C ARG A 153 -12.27 -6.62 0.91
N LEU A 154 -11.50 -7.29 0.06
CA LEU A 154 -12.02 -8.01 -1.11
C LEU A 154 -12.90 -9.20 -0.70
N ASN A 155 -12.67 -9.80 0.46
CA ASN A 155 -13.57 -10.84 0.98
C ASN A 155 -14.98 -10.32 1.28
N ASN A 156 -15.13 -9.05 1.71
CA ASN A 156 -16.46 -8.45 1.86
C ASN A 156 -17.15 -8.29 0.50
N TRP A 157 -16.41 -7.87 -0.54
CA TRP A 157 -16.93 -7.84 -1.92
C TRP A 157 -17.31 -9.23 -2.42
N VAL A 158 -16.50 -10.26 -2.15
CA VAL A 158 -16.85 -11.65 -2.50
C VAL A 158 -18.15 -12.07 -1.83
N ASN A 159 -18.32 -11.81 -0.52
CA ASN A 159 -19.55 -12.14 0.21
C ASN A 159 -20.78 -11.41 -0.36
N PHE A 160 -20.63 -10.15 -0.76
CA PHE A 160 -21.70 -9.40 -1.42
C PHE A 160 -22.06 -10.00 -2.78
N LEU A 161 -21.06 -10.26 -3.63
CA LEU A 161 -21.25 -10.77 -4.98
C LEU A 161 -21.78 -12.21 -5.02
N ASP A 162 -21.53 -13.02 -3.97
CA ASP A 162 -22.04 -14.39 -3.88
C ASP A 162 -23.57 -14.47 -3.88
N ASN A 163 -24.24 -13.37 -3.56
CA ASN A 163 -25.71 -13.23 -3.55
C ASN A 163 -26.26 -12.56 -4.83
N LYS A 164 -25.44 -12.35 -5.86
CA LYS A 164 -25.83 -11.65 -7.10
C LYS A 164 -25.87 -12.61 -8.27
N ASP A 165 -26.67 -12.27 -9.28
CA ASP A 165 -26.71 -13.05 -10.52
C ASP A 165 -25.46 -12.82 -11.38
N LYS A 166 -25.22 -13.74 -12.31
CA LYS A 166 -24.04 -13.71 -13.18
C LYS A 166 -23.90 -12.39 -13.95
N LYS A 167 -24.99 -11.85 -14.50
CA LYS A 167 -24.95 -10.63 -15.31
C LYS A 167 -24.52 -9.43 -14.47
N TYR A 168 -25.03 -9.32 -13.25
CA TYR A 168 -24.62 -8.30 -12.30
C TYR A 168 -23.12 -8.37 -12.01
N ILE A 169 -22.61 -9.57 -11.70
CA ILE A 169 -21.19 -9.76 -11.37
C ILE A 169 -20.30 -9.44 -12.58
N ASP A 170 -20.65 -9.93 -13.77
CA ASP A 170 -19.89 -9.67 -14.99
C ASP A 170 -19.82 -8.16 -15.29
N ASN A 171 -20.94 -7.44 -15.13
CA ASN A 171 -20.96 -5.98 -15.29
C ASN A 171 -20.08 -5.25 -14.26
N PHE A 172 -20.14 -5.66 -12.98
CA PHE A 172 -19.31 -5.08 -11.93
C PHE A 172 -17.81 -5.27 -12.20
N LEU A 173 -17.40 -6.47 -12.59
CA LEU A 173 -15.99 -6.78 -12.91
C LEU A 173 -15.53 -5.97 -14.13
N ASN A 174 -16.35 -5.85 -15.17
CA ASN A 174 -16.04 -5.04 -16.35
C ASN A 174 -15.90 -3.54 -16.02
N ILE A 175 -16.76 -2.99 -15.16
CA ILE A 175 -16.65 -1.60 -14.69
C ILE A 175 -15.37 -1.41 -13.88
N SER A 176 -15.02 -2.36 -13.00
CA SER A 176 -13.78 -2.32 -12.23
C SER A 176 -12.55 -2.30 -13.14
N ILE A 177 -12.53 -3.13 -14.19
CA ILE A 177 -11.46 -3.14 -15.20
C ILE A 177 -11.40 -1.83 -15.96
N SER A 178 -12.54 -1.33 -16.45
CA SER A 178 -12.60 -0.06 -17.18
C SER A 178 -12.09 1.13 -16.34
N ASN A 179 -12.45 1.17 -15.06
CA ASN A 179 -11.93 2.15 -14.12
C ASN A 179 -10.41 2.01 -13.93
N SER A 180 -9.88 0.79 -13.90
CA SER A 180 -8.42 0.55 -13.82
C SER A 180 -7.68 0.92 -15.11
N ASP A 181 -8.29 0.75 -16.28
CA ASP A 181 -7.77 1.23 -17.57
C ASP A 181 -7.70 2.75 -17.59
N HIS A 182 -8.77 3.41 -17.14
CA HIS A 182 -8.81 4.85 -17.01
C HIS A 182 -7.71 5.34 -16.06
N LEU A 183 -7.57 4.72 -14.89
CA LEU A 183 -6.49 5.03 -13.94
C LEU A 183 -5.11 4.87 -14.56
N TYR A 184 -4.85 3.76 -15.26
CA TYR A 184 -3.54 3.52 -15.90
C TYR A 184 -3.24 4.56 -16.98
N ASN A 185 -4.19 4.84 -17.87
CA ASN A 185 -4.03 5.81 -18.95
C ASN A 185 -3.78 7.23 -18.42
N GLN A 186 -4.53 7.62 -17.38
CA GLN A 186 -4.33 8.91 -16.71
C GLN A 186 -3.00 8.95 -15.95
N GLY A 187 -2.60 7.85 -15.29
CA GLY A 187 -1.30 7.69 -14.64
C GLY A 187 -0.15 7.85 -15.63
N LYS A 188 -0.18 7.13 -16.76
CA LYS A 188 0.80 7.29 -17.84
C LYS A 188 0.88 8.71 -18.37
N LYS A 189 -0.25 9.41 -18.46
CA LYS A 189 -0.28 10.79 -18.98
C LYS A 189 0.32 11.81 -18.02
N TYR A 190 0.09 11.65 -16.71
CA TYR A 190 0.38 12.72 -15.74
C TYR A 190 1.45 12.39 -14.70
N LEU A 191 1.73 11.11 -14.46
CA LEU A 191 2.61 10.61 -13.40
C LEU A 191 3.79 9.77 -13.91
N CYS A 192 3.86 9.46 -15.21
CA CYS A 192 4.90 8.56 -15.76
C CYS A 192 6.34 9.05 -15.51
N GLU A 193 6.56 10.36 -15.44
CA GLU A 193 7.89 10.92 -15.18
C GLU A 193 8.44 10.52 -13.80
N TYR A 194 7.58 10.11 -12.87
CA TYR A 194 7.95 9.67 -11.53
C TYR A 194 8.23 8.16 -11.48
N THR A 195 7.81 7.39 -12.48
CA THR A 195 7.92 5.92 -12.55
C THR A 195 8.79 5.43 -13.71
N ILE A 196 9.62 6.30 -14.29
CA ILE A 196 10.38 6.04 -15.52
C ILE A 196 11.27 4.78 -15.46
N ASN A 197 11.77 4.42 -14.26
CA ASN A 197 12.66 3.27 -14.06
C ASN A 197 11.91 1.97 -13.74
N VAL A 198 10.59 1.99 -13.58
CA VAL A 198 9.82 0.81 -13.16
C VAL A 198 9.91 -0.30 -14.21
N GLU A 199 9.75 0.03 -15.48
CA GLU A 199 9.78 -0.98 -16.56
C GLU A 199 11.16 -1.64 -16.70
N GLU A 200 12.24 -0.83 -16.68
CA GLU A 200 13.61 -1.35 -16.72
C GLU A 200 13.91 -2.25 -15.51
N TYR A 201 13.47 -1.84 -14.32
CA TYR A 201 13.57 -2.66 -13.11
C TYR A 201 12.83 -3.99 -13.27
N LEU A 202 11.59 -3.98 -13.76
CA LEU A 202 10.76 -5.18 -13.93
C LEU A 202 11.31 -6.14 -14.99
N ASN A 203 12.13 -5.67 -15.93
CA ASN A 203 12.81 -6.54 -16.89
C ASN A 203 13.94 -7.38 -16.27
N SER A 204 14.44 -7.00 -15.09
CA SER A 204 15.60 -7.65 -14.45
C SER A 204 15.39 -8.08 -12.99
N TYR A 205 14.27 -7.71 -12.35
CA TYR A 205 14.05 -7.97 -10.92
C TYR A 205 14.10 -9.46 -10.56
N ILE A 206 13.62 -10.35 -11.42
CA ILE A 206 13.59 -11.80 -11.16
C ILE A 206 15.00 -12.31 -10.84
N ASN A 207 16.03 -11.83 -11.53
CA ASN A 207 17.42 -12.24 -11.29
C ASN A 207 17.87 -11.95 -9.85
N ASN A 208 17.27 -10.94 -9.20
CA ASN A 208 17.65 -10.48 -7.88
C ASN A 208 16.71 -10.99 -6.77
N HIS A 209 15.50 -11.40 -7.13
CA HIS A 209 14.46 -11.85 -6.20
C HIS A 209 14.10 -13.33 -6.33
N ILE A 210 14.69 -14.06 -7.27
CA ILE A 210 14.48 -15.50 -7.39
C ILE A 210 14.78 -16.20 -6.06
N ASN A 211 13.85 -17.06 -5.62
CA ASN A 211 13.85 -17.74 -4.34
C ASN A 211 13.84 -16.84 -3.09
N LYS A 212 13.56 -15.53 -3.22
CA LYS A 212 13.31 -14.63 -2.09
C LYS A 212 11.81 -14.53 -1.80
N GLU A 213 11.47 -14.32 -0.54
CA GLU A 213 10.09 -14.24 -0.07
C GLU A 213 9.35 -12.99 -0.55
N ASP A 214 10.09 -11.97 -1.00
CA ASP A 214 9.57 -10.68 -1.47
C ASP A 214 9.37 -10.61 -2.99
N ILE A 215 9.59 -11.72 -3.73
CA ILE A 215 9.53 -11.74 -5.20
C ILE A 215 8.20 -11.21 -5.77
N ILE A 216 7.07 -11.51 -5.11
CA ILE A 216 5.75 -11.03 -5.56
C ILE A 216 5.61 -9.53 -5.28
N TYR A 217 6.01 -9.10 -4.08
CA TYR A 217 5.97 -7.69 -3.68
C TYR A 217 6.84 -6.81 -4.58
N CYS A 218 8.05 -7.27 -4.89
CA CYS A 218 8.98 -6.57 -5.76
C CYS A 218 8.56 -6.64 -7.24
N GLY A 219 7.79 -7.66 -7.65
CA GLY A 219 7.27 -7.81 -9.01
C GLY A 219 5.99 -7.03 -9.33
N LYS A 220 5.55 -6.10 -8.47
CA LYS A 220 4.36 -5.26 -8.70
C LYS A 220 4.57 -4.32 -9.90
N GLY A 221 3.61 -4.31 -10.83
CA GLY A 221 3.67 -3.54 -12.07
C GLY A 221 3.48 -2.04 -11.89
N GLU A 222 3.77 -1.26 -12.95
CA GLU A 222 3.64 0.22 -12.96
C GLU A 222 2.20 0.67 -12.60
N ILE A 223 1.18 -0.08 -12.99
CA ILE A 223 -0.21 0.21 -12.64
C ILE A 223 -0.44 0.28 -11.12
N GLN A 224 0.26 -0.54 -10.31
CA GLN A 224 0.18 -0.45 -8.85
C GLN A 224 0.89 0.78 -8.30
N TYR A 225 1.92 1.29 -8.97
CA TYR A 225 2.52 2.57 -8.59
C TYR A 225 1.50 3.69 -8.74
N PHE A 226 0.85 3.79 -9.91
CA PHE A 226 -0.20 4.79 -10.13
C PHE A 226 -1.38 4.61 -9.18
N PHE A 227 -1.84 3.37 -8.99
CA PHE A 227 -2.90 3.06 -8.03
C PHE A 227 -2.54 3.57 -6.64
N ASN A 228 -1.37 3.21 -6.10
CA ASN A 228 -0.99 3.62 -4.76
C ASN A 228 -0.79 5.13 -4.61
N MET A 229 -0.20 5.79 -5.61
CA MET A 229 -0.03 7.25 -5.61
C MET A 229 -1.40 7.95 -5.56
N ILE A 230 -2.34 7.53 -6.41
CA ILE A 230 -3.68 8.13 -6.50
C ILE A 230 -4.52 7.81 -5.27
N ALA A 231 -4.57 6.53 -4.86
CA ALA A 231 -5.35 6.07 -3.73
C ALA A 231 -4.88 6.67 -2.41
N ALA A 232 -3.57 6.83 -2.20
CA ALA A 232 -3.03 7.53 -1.03
C ALA A 232 -3.57 8.96 -0.93
N GLU A 233 -3.70 9.67 -2.06
CA GLU A 233 -4.25 11.03 -2.06
C GLU A 233 -5.77 11.08 -1.87
N ILE A 234 -6.50 10.10 -2.41
CA ILE A 234 -7.93 9.94 -2.12
C ILE A 234 -8.13 9.68 -0.62
N MET A 235 -7.33 8.80 -0.02
CA MET A 235 -7.35 8.55 1.43
C MET A 235 -7.03 9.80 2.23
N ASN A 236 -6.00 10.58 1.85
CA ASN A 236 -5.66 11.84 2.51
C ASN A 236 -6.86 12.78 2.59
N LYS A 237 -7.56 12.98 1.47
CA LYS A 237 -8.75 13.84 1.39
C LYS A 237 -9.91 13.29 2.21
N THR A 238 -10.18 11.98 2.07
CA THR A 238 -11.27 11.28 2.77
C THR A 238 -11.13 11.41 4.28
N TYR A 239 -9.90 11.24 4.80
CA TYR A 239 -9.62 11.20 6.23
C TYR A 239 -9.09 12.52 6.79
N ARG A 240 -9.11 13.59 5.99
CA ARG A 240 -8.50 14.88 6.36
C ARG A 240 -9.10 15.45 7.64
N ASN A 241 -10.43 15.52 7.70
CA ASN A 241 -11.15 16.15 8.80
C ASN A 241 -10.97 15.33 10.09
N ASP A 242 -11.17 14.01 10.02
CA ASP A 242 -10.91 13.10 11.13
C ASP A 242 -9.49 13.27 11.69
N PHE A 243 -8.47 13.31 10.83
CA PHE A 243 -7.09 13.51 11.25
C PHE A 243 -6.88 14.86 11.96
N LEU A 244 -7.50 15.94 11.48
CA LEU A 244 -7.36 17.27 12.07
C LEU A 244 -7.94 17.34 13.49
N THR A 245 -9.05 16.63 13.73
CA THR A 245 -9.72 16.57 15.04
C THR A 245 -8.94 15.79 16.10
N CYS A 246 -7.94 14.99 15.70
CA CYS A 246 -7.14 14.21 16.65
C CYS A 246 -6.29 15.12 17.55
N GLU A 247 -6.35 14.89 18.86
CA GLU A 247 -5.52 15.59 19.85
C GLU A 247 -4.04 15.25 19.69
N ILE A 248 -3.74 13.98 19.46
CA ILE A 248 -2.37 13.49 19.35
C ILE A 248 -2.04 13.24 17.88
N LYS A 249 -0.92 13.82 17.42
CA LYS A 249 -0.42 13.62 16.05
C LYS A 249 0.96 12.96 16.09
N LYS A 250 1.09 11.86 15.36
CA LYS A 250 2.33 11.07 15.25
C LYS A 250 2.75 10.94 13.79
N VAL A 251 4.05 11.00 13.52
CA VAL A 251 4.63 10.76 12.20
C VAL A 251 5.47 9.49 12.26
N PHE A 252 5.12 8.51 11.44
CA PHE A 252 5.77 7.22 11.38
C PHE A 252 6.66 7.13 10.15
N LEU A 253 7.97 7.06 10.38
CA LEU A 253 9.01 7.06 9.36
C LEU A 253 9.57 5.65 9.13
N PRO A 254 9.88 5.28 7.88
CA PRO A 254 10.57 4.02 7.60
C PRO A 254 12.05 4.11 7.98
N ALA A 255 12.67 2.95 8.22
CA ALA A 255 14.07 2.88 8.64
C ALA A 255 15.07 3.48 7.61
N CYS A 256 14.75 3.43 6.32
CA CYS A 256 15.60 3.97 5.26
C CYS A 256 15.73 5.49 5.25
N MET A 257 14.97 6.23 6.07
CA MET A 257 15.18 7.68 6.29
C MET A 257 16.31 7.98 7.27
N ARG A 258 16.83 6.96 7.97
CA ARG A 258 17.99 7.12 8.84
C ARG A 258 19.22 7.43 7.99
N GLN A 259 20.11 8.25 8.52
CA GLN A 259 21.44 8.43 7.94
C GLN A 259 22.21 7.11 7.91
N VAL A 260 23.05 6.94 6.88
CA VAL A 260 23.81 5.71 6.60
C VAL A 260 25.31 5.83 6.85
N LYS A 261 25.82 7.02 7.21
CA LYS A 261 27.25 7.30 7.38
C LYS A 261 27.81 6.80 8.72
N LYS A 262 26.97 6.72 9.76
CA LYS A 262 27.34 6.32 11.13
C LYS A 262 26.25 5.42 11.71
N ASN A 263 26.53 4.75 12.83
CA ASN A 263 25.51 3.99 13.53
C ASN A 263 24.37 4.89 14.04
N CYS A 264 23.13 4.47 13.83
CA CYS A 264 21.97 5.19 14.32
C CYS A 264 21.80 4.96 15.82
N LEU A 265 21.73 6.05 16.60
CA LEU A 265 21.51 6.00 18.06
C LEU A 265 20.02 5.91 18.44
N SER A 266 19.13 5.49 17.53
CA SER A 266 17.71 5.40 17.86
C SER A 266 17.44 4.30 18.89
N GLU A 267 16.65 4.60 19.92
CA GLU A 267 16.32 3.64 20.97
C GLU A 267 14.90 3.11 20.80
N ARG A 268 14.67 1.86 21.22
CA ARG A 268 13.35 1.23 21.17
C ARG A 268 12.43 1.85 22.24
N SER A 269 11.18 2.07 21.86
CA SER A 269 10.06 2.48 22.73
C SER A 269 8.82 1.64 22.41
N ASN A 270 7.72 1.87 23.12
CA ASN A 270 6.45 1.17 22.90
C ASN A 270 5.84 1.46 21.51
N SER A 271 6.00 2.69 21.01
CA SER A 271 5.44 3.13 19.71
C SER A 271 6.41 3.02 18.53
N GLY A 272 7.56 2.36 18.71
CA GLY A 272 8.61 2.28 17.68
C GLY A 272 9.96 2.79 18.19
N TYR A 273 10.83 3.24 17.30
CA TYR A 273 12.16 3.74 17.68
C TYR A 273 12.17 5.28 17.76
N VAL A 274 12.72 5.81 18.84
CA VAL A 274 12.86 7.26 19.07
C VAL A 274 14.26 7.71 18.67
N CYS A 275 14.35 8.76 17.86
CA CYS A 275 15.62 9.32 17.42
C CYS A 275 16.37 10.05 18.57
N LYS A 276 17.64 9.69 18.80
CA LYS A 276 18.56 10.36 19.76
C LYS A 276 19.58 11.29 19.07
N SER A 277 19.24 11.81 17.90
CA SER A 277 19.96 12.91 17.23
C SER A 277 21.42 12.63 16.84
N CYS A 278 21.73 11.41 16.39
CA CYS A 278 23.08 10.94 16.02
C CYS A 278 23.83 11.78 14.95
N SER A 279 23.11 12.47 14.05
CA SER A 279 23.69 13.37 13.05
C SER A 279 22.73 14.48 12.68
N LYS A 280 23.23 15.71 12.48
CA LYS A 280 22.47 16.89 12.00
C LYS A 280 21.95 16.71 10.58
N ASP A 281 22.64 15.92 9.75
CA ASP A 281 22.26 15.70 8.35
C ASP A 281 21.12 14.68 8.19
N CYS A 282 20.79 13.94 9.25
CA CYS A 282 19.79 12.87 9.23
C CYS A 282 18.37 13.42 9.02
N ASN A 283 17.66 12.91 8.01
CA ASN A 283 16.29 13.33 7.70
C ASN A 283 15.31 13.04 8.84
N VAL A 284 15.50 11.94 9.60
CA VAL A 284 14.71 11.68 10.82
C VAL A 284 14.95 12.74 11.89
N ARG A 285 16.20 13.19 12.09
CA ARG A 285 16.49 14.22 13.11
C ARG A 285 15.87 15.55 12.73
N LYS A 286 15.99 15.97 11.46
CA LYS A 286 15.37 17.19 10.95
C LYS A 286 13.87 17.19 11.21
N LEU A 287 13.18 16.08 10.92
CA LEU A 287 11.74 15.99 11.17
C LEU A 287 11.40 15.95 12.66
N LYS A 288 12.19 15.27 13.50
CA LYS A 288 12.02 15.31 14.97
C LYS A 288 12.11 16.75 15.50
N GLU A 289 13.08 17.53 15.03
CA GLU A 289 13.25 18.92 15.45
C GLU A 289 12.06 19.80 15.03
N ILE A 290 11.46 19.53 13.86
CA ILE A 290 10.20 20.16 13.44
C ILE A 290 9.04 19.72 14.35
N GLY A 291 8.95 18.43 14.66
CA GLY A 291 7.90 17.86 15.54
C GLY A 291 7.88 18.46 16.94
N LEU A 292 9.05 18.61 17.56
CA LEU A 292 9.20 19.25 18.86
C LEU A 292 8.69 20.69 18.88
N LYS A 293 8.82 21.42 17.78
CA LYS A 293 8.35 22.82 17.66
C LYS A 293 6.86 22.94 17.35
N ASN A 294 6.22 21.85 16.89
CA ASN A 294 4.89 21.86 16.29
C ASN A 294 3.94 20.84 16.91
N ASN A 295 4.24 20.36 18.12
CA ASN A 295 3.41 19.44 18.91
C ASN A 295 3.01 18.15 18.16
N PHE A 296 3.98 17.51 17.49
CA PHE A 296 3.79 16.16 16.95
C PHE A 296 4.99 15.27 17.23
N GLU A 297 4.73 13.99 17.41
CA GLU A 297 5.75 13.00 17.75
C GLU A 297 6.30 12.33 16.48
N VAL A 298 7.58 11.95 16.49
CA VAL A 298 8.22 11.26 15.36
C VAL A 298 8.79 9.93 15.82
N TYR A 299 8.33 8.85 15.20
CA TYR A 299 8.80 7.50 15.45
C TYR A 299 9.33 6.88 14.18
N ILE A 300 10.37 6.05 14.33
CA ILE A 300 10.83 5.18 13.25
C ILE A 300 10.19 3.81 13.41
N ILE A 301 9.52 3.33 12.36
CA ILE A 301 8.85 2.04 12.27
C ILE A 301 9.58 1.20 11.21
N PRO A 302 10.56 0.36 11.60
CA PRO A 302 11.28 -0.50 10.65
C PRO A 302 10.39 -1.56 9.99
N HIS A 303 9.35 -2.00 10.71
CA HIS A 303 8.40 -3.01 10.25
C HIS A 303 7.00 -2.66 10.76
N GLU A 304 6.01 -2.83 9.88
CA GLU A 304 4.60 -2.59 10.18
C GLU A 304 4.03 -3.46 11.32
N THR A 305 4.72 -4.52 11.71
CA THR A 305 4.41 -5.34 12.88
C THR A 305 4.67 -4.62 14.20
N MET A 306 5.37 -3.48 14.17
CA MET A 306 5.66 -2.67 15.37
C MET A 306 4.56 -1.66 15.72
N LEU A 307 3.52 -1.57 14.90
CA LEU A 307 2.28 -0.87 15.24
C LEU A 307 1.53 -1.75 16.25
N PHE A 308 1.82 -1.60 17.54
CA PHE A 308 1.40 -2.54 18.59
C PHE A 308 0.26 -2.03 19.49
N ASN A 309 -0.63 -3.00 19.79
CA ASN A 309 -1.20 -3.38 21.09
C ASN A 309 -2.13 -2.43 21.88
N SER A 310 -2.57 -1.32 21.33
CA SER A 310 -3.67 -0.54 21.90
C SER A 310 -5.01 -0.94 21.29
N SER A 311 -6.07 -0.92 22.09
CA SER A 311 -7.44 -1.16 21.61
C SER A 311 -7.83 -0.14 20.53
N GLN A 312 -8.75 -0.48 19.62
CA GLN A 312 -9.23 0.48 18.60
C GLN A 312 -9.74 1.79 19.23
N SER A 313 -10.37 1.69 20.41
CA SER A 313 -10.84 2.84 21.18
C SER A 313 -9.70 3.77 21.60
N GLU A 314 -8.56 3.23 22.06
CA GLU A 314 -7.40 4.02 22.47
C GLU A 314 -6.75 4.76 21.29
N ASN A 315 -6.87 4.22 20.08
CA ASN A 315 -6.26 4.79 18.88
C ASN A 315 -7.15 5.82 18.17
N SER A 316 -8.42 5.92 18.55
CA SER A 316 -9.44 6.74 17.87
C SER A 316 -9.13 8.24 17.85
N ASN A 317 -8.37 8.74 18.83
CA ASN A 317 -7.97 10.14 18.96
C ASN A 317 -6.52 10.41 18.49
N ILE A 318 -5.90 9.42 17.83
CA ILE A 318 -4.52 9.51 17.35
C ILE A 318 -4.51 9.63 15.82
N GLY A 319 -4.07 10.79 15.35
CA GLY A 319 -3.78 11.04 13.95
C GLY A 319 -2.37 10.57 13.60
N ILE A 320 -2.22 9.78 12.54
CA ILE A 320 -0.91 9.30 12.07
C ILE A 320 -0.62 9.83 10.68
N VAL A 321 0.56 10.41 10.49
CA VAL A 321 1.16 10.58 9.16
C VAL A 321 2.07 9.38 8.91
N GLY A 322 1.59 8.43 8.10
CA GLY A 322 2.35 7.28 7.67
C GLY A 322 3.23 7.64 6.47
N VAL A 323 4.54 7.40 6.60
CA VAL A 323 5.50 7.58 5.51
C VAL A 323 5.97 6.23 5.00
N ALA A 324 5.86 5.99 3.69
CA ALA A 324 6.28 4.72 3.09
C ALA A 324 6.67 4.87 1.61
N CYS A 325 7.22 3.79 1.05
CA CYS A 325 7.35 3.67 -0.40
C CYS A 325 5.97 3.59 -1.06
N VAL A 326 5.87 4.00 -2.32
CA VAL A 326 4.63 3.98 -3.11
C VAL A 326 3.84 2.67 -2.91
N LEU A 327 4.46 1.51 -3.15
CA LEU A 327 3.78 0.20 -3.14
C LEU A 327 3.30 -0.32 -1.77
N ASN A 328 3.65 0.35 -0.67
CA ASN A 328 3.25 -0.05 0.69
C ASN A 328 2.30 0.94 1.36
N LEU A 329 2.10 2.13 0.78
CA LEU A 329 1.51 3.24 1.49
C LEU A 329 0.02 3.04 1.77
N VAL A 330 -0.74 2.59 0.77
CA VAL A 330 -2.20 2.36 0.90
C VAL A 330 -2.50 1.22 1.86
N SER A 331 -1.82 0.09 1.71
CA SER A 331 -1.96 -1.06 2.62
C SER A 331 -1.63 -0.65 4.07
N GLY A 332 -0.56 0.13 4.29
CA GLY A 332 -0.24 0.69 5.60
C GLY A 332 -1.33 1.61 6.16
N GLY A 333 -1.94 2.46 5.32
CA GLY A 333 -3.06 3.32 5.70
C GLY A 333 -4.31 2.52 6.10
N TRP A 334 -4.65 1.48 5.33
CA TRP A 334 -5.77 0.60 5.67
C TRP A 334 -5.55 -0.18 6.96
N LYS A 335 -4.32 -0.66 7.19
CA LYS A 335 -3.96 -1.26 8.46
C LYS A 335 -4.13 -0.27 9.62
N ALA A 336 -3.72 0.99 9.44
CA ALA A 336 -3.90 2.02 10.46
C ALA A 336 -5.38 2.27 10.79
N LEU A 337 -6.25 2.32 9.77
CA LEU A 337 -7.71 2.41 9.98
C LEU A 337 -8.26 1.23 10.76
N ARG A 338 -7.87 0.00 10.41
CA ARG A 338 -8.29 -1.21 11.15
C ARG A 338 -7.82 -1.19 12.60
N LEU A 339 -6.68 -0.57 12.88
CA LEU A 339 -6.18 -0.38 14.25
C LEU A 339 -6.83 0.79 14.98
N GLY A 340 -7.74 1.54 14.35
CA GLY A 340 -8.49 2.64 14.94
C GLY A 340 -7.88 4.03 14.75
N PHE A 341 -6.72 4.15 14.09
CA PHE A 341 -6.06 5.43 13.85
C PHE A 341 -6.74 6.24 12.74
N LYS A 342 -6.43 7.55 12.68
CA LYS A 342 -6.78 8.43 11.56
C LYS A 342 -5.55 8.68 10.68
N PRO A 343 -5.36 7.95 9.58
CA PRO A 343 -4.14 8.06 8.80
C PRO A 343 -4.15 9.23 7.81
N GLN A 344 -2.94 9.68 7.52
CA GLN A 344 -2.56 10.48 6.37
C GLN A 344 -1.33 9.82 5.76
N CYS A 345 -1.27 9.78 4.44
CA CYS A 345 -0.31 9.05 3.63
C CYS A 345 0.65 10.03 2.96
N VAL A 346 1.95 9.91 3.28
CA VAL A 346 3.03 10.67 2.64
C VAL A 346 3.99 9.70 1.96
N VAL A 347 4.19 9.91 0.66
CA VAL A 347 5.09 9.08 -0.14
C VAL A 347 6.52 9.57 0.06
N LEU A 348 7.46 8.63 0.24
CA LEU A 348 8.89 8.90 0.15
C LEU A 348 9.24 9.52 -1.22
N ASP A 349 10.22 10.40 -1.28
CA ASP A 349 10.63 10.98 -2.55
C ASP A 349 11.25 9.94 -3.50
N TYR A 350 11.87 8.88 -2.96
CA TYR A 350 12.40 7.75 -3.72
C TYR A 350 12.61 6.54 -2.80
N CYS A 351 12.69 5.35 -3.37
CA CYS A 351 13.02 4.16 -2.59
C CYS A 351 14.51 4.16 -2.17
N GLY A 352 14.78 3.85 -0.90
CA GLY A 352 16.14 3.87 -0.34
C GLY A 352 16.53 2.63 0.47
N CYS A 353 15.71 1.58 0.51
CA CYS A 353 16.00 0.41 1.35
C CYS A 353 16.79 -0.67 0.60
N ASP A 354 17.81 -1.19 1.26
CA ASP A 354 18.62 -2.33 0.81
C ASP A 354 17.89 -3.68 0.86
N LYS A 355 16.79 -3.74 1.62
CA LYS A 355 16.00 -4.97 1.74
C LYS A 355 15.28 -5.34 0.45
N HIS A 356 14.83 -4.35 -0.33
CA HIS A 356 13.95 -4.59 -1.48
C HIS A 356 14.46 -4.01 -2.79
N TRP A 357 15.20 -2.89 -2.78
CA TRP A 357 15.45 -2.11 -4.00
C TRP A 357 16.94 -1.93 -4.33
N LEU A 358 17.75 -1.70 -3.30
CA LEU A 358 19.16 -1.33 -3.44
C LEU A 358 20.07 -2.41 -2.84
N GLU A 359 21.35 -2.43 -3.19
CA GLU A 359 22.36 -3.25 -2.51
C GLU A 359 22.78 -2.63 -1.19
N ASN A 360 22.89 -1.30 -1.17
CA ASN A 360 23.24 -0.51 -0.02
C ASN A 360 22.14 0.51 0.23
N SER A 361 21.74 0.65 1.50
CA SER A 361 20.73 1.64 1.87
C SER A 361 21.19 3.05 1.50
N VAL A 362 20.25 3.83 0.98
CA VAL A 362 20.42 5.27 0.75
C VAL A 362 19.43 6.00 1.64
N MET A 363 19.90 7.07 2.29
CA MET A 363 19.04 7.91 3.13
C MET A 363 18.02 8.64 2.25
N THR A 364 16.81 8.09 2.18
CA THR A 364 15.71 8.71 1.43
C THR A 364 15.14 9.94 2.15
N SER A 365 14.35 10.73 1.42
CA SER A 365 13.70 11.96 1.88
C SER A 365 12.18 11.92 1.71
N ILE A 366 11.54 12.97 2.21
CA ILE A 366 10.13 13.28 2.00
C ILE A 366 9.99 14.76 1.74
N ASN A 367 8.86 15.13 1.13
CA ASN A 367 8.43 16.50 1.05
C ASN A 367 8.02 17.07 2.43
N LEU A 368 8.85 17.96 2.98
CA LEU A 368 8.55 18.59 4.27
C LEU A 368 7.36 19.54 4.20
N ASP A 369 7.15 20.23 3.07
CA ASP A 369 6.01 21.13 2.88
C ASP A 369 4.69 20.34 2.90
N ARG A 370 4.68 19.14 2.30
CA ARG A 370 3.53 18.23 2.38
C ARG A 370 3.24 17.81 3.82
N VAL A 371 4.25 17.43 4.58
CA VAL A 371 4.06 17.05 6.00
C VAL A 371 3.50 18.22 6.79
N LYS A 372 4.06 19.43 6.63
CA LYS A 372 3.56 20.63 7.29
C LYS A 372 2.10 20.95 6.92
N SER A 373 1.76 20.87 5.64
CA SER A 373 0.41 21.04 5.12
C SER A 373 -0.58 20.04 5.75
N ILE A 374 -0.21 18.76 5.82
CA ILE A 374 -1.02 17.72 6.46
C ILE A 374 -1.16 18.01 7.96
N ILE A 375 -0.09 18.33 8.67
CA ILE A 375 -0.15 18.60 10.12
C ILE A 375 -0.88 19.92 10.42
N ASN A 376 -1.08 20.77 9.41
CA ASN A 376 -1.68 22.10 9.49
C ASN A 376 -0.83 23.10 10.29
N ILE A 377 0.46 23.16 9.95
CA ILE A 377 1.44 24.06 10.57
C ILE A 377 2.05 24.97 9.49
N LYS A 378 2.27 26.24 9.85
CA LYS A 378 2.72 27.31 8.95
C LYS A 378 4.19 27.19 8.57
#